data_AF-A0A7M1SQY4-F1
#
_entry.id   AF-A0A7M1SQY4-F1
#
_cell.length_a   1.000
_cell.length_b   1.000
_cell.length_c   1.000
_cell.angle_alpha   90.00
_cell.angle_beta   90.00
_cell.angle_gamma   90.00
#
_symmetry.space_group_name_H-M   'P 1'
#
loop_
_entity.id
_entity.type
_entity.pdbx_description
1 polymer ?
#
loop_
_entity_poly.entity_id
_entity_poly.type
_entity_poly.pdbx_seq_one_letter_code
_entity_poly.pdbx_strand_id
1 'polypeptide(L)'
;MPEQHEEGQRAAGGISTAPVAPTVSTEPAPTRDWVREQAERNARYAPILPERVRWRAVVIFVVVAMGLAWVACLPLWLSGEGLGHPLFQIFALLMMYTPTIAAAVVIFGVDRPASIPRRLGLGPLRPFGRTIGMSAATLFAFAVLPFAAVFLGAALGMIQLDLEHLSAAQAQLQQIEAQAGPGGTAGMTPQMLLLVSIAAVPINALVSSAAAFGEELGWRGWLVPNLLPLGRWPALLISGVIWALWHAPIILLGYNFGYSDARGLALMIGFCVPLGVLLGWLRLRTASVWPAVVGHGAVNAATGTTLLLLHVDAAQDVQQASLGTFLGMPGWILMAAVVLLIVALGQFRKQAEPGVSWKPGHEA
;
A
#
# COMPACT_ATOMS: atom_id res chain seq x y z
N MET A 1 110.53 26.18 18.03
CA MET A 1 111.10 25.31 19.09
C MET A 1 110.08 25.19 20.20
N PRO A 2 109.70 23.97 20.60
CA PRO A 2 108.98 22.96 19.80
C PRO A 2 107.59 22.69 20.45
N GLU A 3 106.54 22.27 19.74
CA GLU A 3 106.33 21.06 18.92
C GLU A 3 106.23 19.74 19.71
N GLN A 4 105.12 19.03 19.45
CA GLN A 4 104.99 17.57 19.28
C GLN A 4 105.01 16.71 20.55
N HIS A 5 104.30 15.58 20.72
CA HIS A 5 103.41 14.69 19.95
C HIS A 5 102.68 13.84 21.04
N GLU A 6 101.58 13.12 20.89
CA GLU A 6 101.29 12.10 19.87
C GLU A 6 99.82 11.61 20.01
N GLU A 7 99.14 11.51 18.87
CA GLU A 7 97.88 10.79 18.65
C GLU A 7 98.11 9.26 18.84
N GLY A 8 97.20 8.48 19.41
CA GLY A 8 95.97 8.02 18.74
C GLY A 8 96.22 6.77 17.89
N GLN A 9 95.96 5.56 18.42
CA GLN A 9 95.70 4.37 17.59
C GLN A 9 94.65 3.44 18.20
N ARG A 10 93.83 2.93 17.28
CA ARG A 10 92.52 2.29 17.45
C ARG A 10 92.62 0.80 17.76
N ALA A 11 91.62 0.26 18.45
CA ALA A 11 91.08 -1.07 18.15
C ALA A 11 89.59 -1.11 18.52
N ALA A 12 88.73 -0.86 17.53
CA ALA A 12 87.30 -1.07 17.61
C ALA A 12 87.00 -2.57 17.42
N GLY A 13 86.61 -3.24 18.49
CA GLY A 13 85.96 -4.55 18.43
C GLY A 13 84.49 -4.35 18.10
N GLY A 14 84.06 -4.85 16.94
CA GLY A 14 82.66 -4.79 16.52
C GLY A 14 81.76 -5.65 17.40
N ILE A 15 80.70 -5.06 17.93
CA ILE A 15 79.48 -5.77 18.31
C ILE A 15 78.37 -5.18 17.45
N SER A 16 77.89 -6.00 16.53
CA SER A 16 76.75 -5.72 15.64
C SER A 16 75.49 -5.48 16.48
N THR A 17 75.01 -4.24 16.55
CA THR A 17 73.67 -3.93 17.05
C THR A 17 72.71 -4.03 15.87
N ALA A 18 72.16 -5.22 15.64
CA ALA A 18 71.02 -5.36 14.75
C ALA A 18 69.85 -4.52 15.30
N PRO A 19 69.12 -3.75 14.47
CA PRO A 19 67.96 -3.03 14.93
C PRO A 19 66.88 -4.02 15.37
N VAL A 20 66.39 -3.89 16.61
CA VAL A 20 65.22 -4.62 17.09
C VAL A 20 64.03 -4.20 16.23
N ALA A 21 63.55 -5.13 15.39
CA ALA A 21 62.35 -4.90 14.60
C ALA A 21 61.17 -4.64 15.55
N PRO A 22 60.29 -3.67 15.25
CA PRO A 22 59.11 -3.45 16.07
C PRO A 22 58.28 -4.73 16.08
N THR A 23 57.96 -5.24 17.27
CA THR A 23 57.01 -6.32 17.45
C THR A 23 55.67 -5.85 16.92
N VAL A 24 55.36 -6.19 15.66
CA VAL A 24 54.03 -6.06 15.10
C VAL A 24 53.13 -6.93 15.97
N SER A 25 52.27 -6.30 16.76
CA SER A 25 51.21 -6.99 17.47
C SER A 25 50.39 -7.76 16.45
N THR A 26 50.55 -9.07 16.39
CA THR A 26 49.72 -9.97 15.59
C THR A 26 48.38 -10.20 16.29
N GLU A 27 47.76 -9.14 16.82
CA GLU A 27 46.35 -9.25 17.17
C GLU A 27 45.60 -9.38 15.84
N PRO A 28 44.91 -10.51 15.59
CA PRO A 28 44.04 -10.60 14.44
C PRO A 28 43.03 -9.46 14.54
N ALA A 29 42.87 -8.69 13.45
CA ALA A 29 41.84 -7.66 13.38
C ALA A 29 40.52 -8.27 13.88
N PRO A 30 39.78 -7.59 14.79
CA PRO A 30 38.59 -8.17 15.40
C PRO A 30 37.68 -8.72 14.32
N THR A 31 37.37 -10.02 14.41
CA THR A 31 36.49 -10.69 13.45
C THR A 31 35.19 -9.92 13.42
N ARG A 32 34.87 -9.38 12.26
CA ARG A 32 33.71 -8.53 12.06
C ARG A 32 32.46 -9.30 12.45
N ASP A 33 31.88 -8.99 13.61
CA ASP A 33 30.68 -9.65 14.11
C ASP A 33 29.47 -9.19 13.30
N TRP A 34 29.34 -9.79 12.12
CA TRP A 34 28.30 -9.49 11.16
C TRP A 34 26.91 -9.68 11.76
N VAL A 35 26.75 -10.62 12.70
CA VAL A 35 25.47 -10.89 13.37
C VAL A 35 25.08 -9.69 14.25
N ARG A 36 26.02 -9.18 15.05
CA ARG A 36 25.80 -7.99 15.87
C ARG A 36 25.63 -6.71 15.03
N GLU A 37 26.47 -6.48 14.02
CA GLU A 37 26.31 -5.36 13.09
C GLU A 37 24.93 -5.40 12.39
N GLN A 38 24.46 -6.60 12.05
CA GLN A 38 23.15 -6.79 11.44
C GLN A 38 22.01 -6.54 12.43
N ALA A 39 22.12 -6.99 13.68
CA ALA A 39 21.15 -6.72 14.74
C ALA A 39 21.04 -5.23 15.07
N GLU A 40 22.18 -4.53 15.19
CA GLU A 40 22.23 -3.08 15.44
C GLU A 40 21.65 -2.29 14.26
N ARG A 41 21.94 -2.71 13.02
CA ARG A 41 21.31 -2.12 11.82
C ARG A 41 19.80 -2.35 11.79
N ASN A 42 19.33 -3.55 12.10
CA ASN A 42 17.89 -3.85 12.17
C ASN A 42 17.21 -2.96 13.23
N ALA A 43 17.79 -2.86 14.43
CA ALA A 43 17.28 -1.99 15.49
C ALA A 43 17.23 -0.51 15.07
N ARG A 44 18.27 -0.02 14.37
CA ARG A 44 18.34 1.37 13.89
C ARG A 44 17.23 1.70 12.88
N TYR A 45 16.81 0.75 12.07
CA TYR A 45 15.85 0.96 10.97
C TYR A 45 14.46 0.33 11.19
N ALA A 46 14.22 -0.31 12.35
CA ALA A 46 12.95 -0.92 12.71
C ALA A 46 11.77 0.08 12.71
N PRO A 47 10.52 -0.35 12.54
CA PRO A 47 9.37 0.55 12.58
C PRO A 47 9.16 1.00 14.03
N ILE A 48 8.71 2.24 14.22
CA ILE A 48 8.41 2.76 15.57
C ILE A 48 6.96 2.46 15.89
N LEU A 49 6.71 1.29 16.49
CA LEU A 49 5.38 0.86 16.91
C LEU A 49 5.11 1.31 18.36
N PRO A 50 3.88 1.74 18.69
CA PRO A 50 3.52 2.06 20.06
C PRO A 50 3.35 0.79 20.91
N GLU A 51 3.68 0.88 22.19
CA GLU A 51 3.52 -0.23 23.16
C GLU A 51 2.08 -0.37 23.67
N ARG A 52 1.31 0.72 23.63
CA ARG A 52 -0.10 0.77 24.07
C ARG A 52 -0.93 1.62 23.12
N VAL A 53 -2.23 1.33 23.03
CA VAL A 53 -3.15 2.16 22.23
C VAL A 53 -3.30 3.52 22.88
N ARG A 54 -2.96 4.57 22.14
CA ARG A 54 -3.18 5.96 22.54
C ARG A 54 -4.57 6.40 22.09
N TRP A 55 -5.61 5.99 22.81
CA TRP A 55 -7.01 6.22 22.42
C TRP A 55 -7.33 7.68 22.06
N ARG A 56 -6.80 8.65 22.81
CA ARG A 56 -6.96 10.07 22.48
C ARG A 56 -6.48 10.40 21.05
N ALA A 57 -5.33 9.88 20.65
CA ALA A 57 -4.78 10.10 19.31
C ALA A 57 -5.64 9.38 18.25
N VAL A 58 -6.10 8.16 18.52
CA VAL A 58 -6.97 7.38 17.62
C VAL A 58 -8.31 8.08 17.41
N VAL A 59 -8.95 8.56 18.48
CA VAL A 59 -10.22 9.29 18.40
C VAL A 59 -10.06 10.57 17.59
N ILE A 60 -9.02 11.37 17.85
CA ILE A 60 -8.74 12.58 17.06
C ILE A 60 -8.55 12.24 15.59
N PHE A 61 -7.74 11.22 15.28
CA PHE A 61 -7.53 10.76 13.91
C PHE A 61 -8.86 10.41 13.22
N VAL A 62 -9.69 9.58 13.86
CA VAL A 62 -10.97 9.13 13.29
C VAL A 62 -11.90 10.33 13.10
N VAL A 63 -12.10 11.18 14.11
CA VAL A 63 -12.98 12.34 14.01
C VAL A 63 -12.53 13.30 12.91
N VAL A 64 -11.23 13.57 12.80
CA VAL A 64 -10.69 14.46 11.75
C VAL A 64 -10.86 13.83 10.37
N ALA A 65 -10.53 12.55 10.19
CA ALA A 65 -10.66 11.87 8.90
C ALA A 65 -12.13 11.83 8.43
N MET A 66 -13.05 11.46 9.32
CA MET A 66 -14.49 11.42 9.03
C MET A 66 -15.05 12.81 8.77
N GLY A 67 -14.75 13.78 9.64
CA GLY A 67 -15.25 15.13 9.54
C GLY A 67 -14.79 15.81 8.26
N LEU A 68 -13.51 15.68 7.90
CA LEU A 68 -13.00 16.22 6.65
C LEU A 68 -13.56 15.51 5.41
N ALA A 69 -13.89 14.21 5.50
CA ALA A 69 -14.56 13.51 4.40
C ALA A 69 -15.96 14.08 4.13
N TRP A 70 -16.74 14.32 5.18
CA TRP A 70 -18.03 15.00 5.07
C TRP A 70 -17.88 16.41 4.52
N VAL A 71 -16.89 17.18 4.96
CA VAL A 71 -16.61 18.52 4.43
C VAL A 71 -16.24 18.48 2.95
N ALA A 72 -15.39 17.54 2.53
CA ALA A 72 -14.99 17.38 1.13
C ALA A 72 -16.18 17.04 0.22
N CYS A 73 -17.13 16.25 0.72
CA CYS A 73 -18.32 15.85 -0.03
C CYS A 73 -19.51 16.79 0.17
N LEU A 74 -19.43 17.79 1.05
CA LEU A 74 -20.53 18.70 1.36
C LEU A 74 -21.17 19.35 0.11
N PRO A 75 -20.40 19.78 -0.92
CA PRO A 75 -21.00 20.32 -2.16
C PRO A 75 -21.89 19.31 -2.91
N LEU A 76 -21.60 18.01 -2.84
CA LEU A 76 -22.43 16.97 -3.46
C LEU A 76 -23.81 16.88 -2.82
N TRP A 77 -23.89 17.11 -1.51
CA TRP A 77 -25.14 17.11 -0.75
C TRP A 77 -25.93 18.40 -0.93
N LEU A 78 -25.25 19.54 -1.03
CA LEU A 78 -25.91 20.86 -1.10
C LEU A 78 -26.32 21.27 -2.52
N SER A 79 -25.68 20.73 -3.56
CA SER A 79 -25.98 21.07 -4.97
C SER A 79 -27.32 20.51 -5.47
N GLY A 80 -27.81 19.42 -4.85
CA GLY A 80 -28.97 18.67 -5.36
C GLY A 80 -28.63 17.72 -6.52
N GLU A 81 -27.41 17.74 -7.05
CA GLU A 81 -26.97 16.89 -8.17
C GLU A 81 -26.38 15.54 -7.69
N GLY A 82 -26.00 15.44 -6.41
CA GLY A 82 -25.44 14.22 -5.83
C GLY A 82 -24.20 13.73 -6.59
N LEU A 83 -24.18 12.46 -6.99
CA LEU A 83 -23.07 11.86 -7.75
C LEU A 83 -22.97 12.38 -9.19
N GLY A 84 -24.02 13.02 -9.72
CA GLY A 84 -24.02 13.62 -11.05
C GLY A 84 -23.26 14.94 -11.13
N HIS A 85 -22.80 15.48 -9.99
CA HIS A 85 -22.11 16.76 -9.94
C HIS A 85 -20.83 16.76 -10.82
N PRO A 86 -20.60 17.78 -11.67
CA PRO A 86 -19.50 17.78 -12.64
C PRO A 86 -18.11 17.70 -12.00
N LEU A 87 -17.97 18.20 -10.76
CA LEU A 87 -16.73 18.13 -9.98
C LEU A 87 -16.65 16.93 -9.03
N PHE A 88 -17.52 15.92 -9.18
CA PHE A 88 -17.55 14.74 -8.31
C PHE A 88 -16.16 14.10 -8.12
N GLN A 89 -15.41 13.90 -9.20
CA GLN A 89 -14.08 13.29 -9.14
C GLN A 89 -13.08 14.12 -8.33
N ILE A 90 -13.19 15.45 -8.34
CA ILE A 90 -12.34 16.33 -7.53
C ILE A 90 -12.70 16.18 -6.05
N PHE A 91 -13.99 16.16 -5.71
CA PHE A 91 -14.42 15.99 -4.32
C PHE A 91 -14.07 14.60 -3.78
N ALA A 92 -14.22 13.55 -4.59
CA ALA A 92 -13.78 12.21 -4.24
C ALA A 92 -12.26 12.15 -4.00
N LEU A 93 -11.45 12.78 -4.86
CA LEU A 93 -10.00 12.86 -4.68
C LEU A 93 -9.62 13.64 -3.39
N LEU A 94 -10.28 14.77 -3.13
CA LEU A 94 -10.06 15.54 -1.89
C LEU A 94 -10.41 14.71 -0.66
N MET A 95 -11.53 13.99 -0.71
CA MET A 95 -11.94 13.06 0.34
C MET A 95 -10.83 12.03 0.58
N MET A 96 -10.27 11.38 -0.45
CA MET A 96 -9.20 10.37 -0.32
C MET A 96 -7.96 10.86 0.46
N TYR A 97 -7.66 12.15 0.50
CA TYR A 97 -6.53 12.69 1.27
C TYR A 97 -6.85 13.01 2.73
N THR A 98 -8.11 12.94 3.15
CA THR A 98 -8.53 13.23 4.53
C THR A 98 -7.89 12.33 5.59
N PRO A 99 -7.64 11.02 5.37
CA PRO A 99 -6.92 10.19 6.35
C PRO A 99 -5.45 10.60 6.48
N THR A 100 -4.80 11.02 5.40
CA THR A 100 -3.44 11.60 5.46
C THR A 100 -3.42 12.89 6.28
N ILE A 101 -4.37 13.79 6.04
CA ILE A 101 -4.47 15.04 6.81
C ILE A 101 -4.71 14.73 8.29
N ALA A 102 -5.57 13.77 8.61
CA ALA A 102 -5.80 13.32 9.99
C ALA A 102 -4.52 12.74 10.64
N ALA A 103 -3.74 11.94 9.91
CA ALA A 103 -2.45 11.45 10.40
C ALA A 103 -1.47 12.61 10.68
N ALA A 104 -1.40 13.60 9.79
CA ALA A 104 -0.57 14.78 9.99
C ALA A 104 -1.00 15.59 11.22
N VAL A 105 -2.30 15.86 11.40
CA VAL A 105 -2.84 16.56 12.57
C VAL A 105 -2.43 15.86 13.86
N VAL A 106 -2.54 14.53 13.93
CA VAL A 106 -2.18 13.78 15.13
C VAL A 106 -0.67 13.72 15.35
N ILE A 107 0.13 13.57 14.28
CA ILE A 107 1.60 13.55 14.36
C ILE A 107 2.16 14.89 14.84
N PHE A 108 1.65 16.01 14.31
CA PHE A 108 2.20 17.32 14.64
C PHE A 108 1.58 17.91 15.93
N GLY A 109 0.35 17.50 16.26
CA GLY A 109 -0.42 18.03 17.38
C GLY A 109 -0.44 17.18 18.66
N VAL A 110 -0.25 15.85 18.58
CA VAL A 110 -0.49 14.94 19.71
C VAL A 110 0.68 13.99 19.99
N ASP A 111 1.23 13.37 18.96
CA ASP A 111 2.31 12.40 19.08
C ASP A 111 3.43 12.78 18.13
N ARG A 112 4.52 13.36 18.63
CA ARG A 112 5.69 13.73 17.82
C ARG A 112 6.71 12.59 17.84
N PRO A 113 6.64 11.61 16.91
CA PRO A 113 7.58 10.50 16.89
C PRO A 113 8.98 11.00 16.54
N ALA A 114 9.99 10.25 17.00
CA ALA A 114 11.39 10.51 16.64
C ALA A 114 11.66 10.45 15.12
N SER A 115 10.82 9.77 14.34
CA SER A 115 10.92 9.71 12.88
C SER A 115 9.56 9.49 12.22
N ILE A 116 9.06 10.51 11.53
CA ILE A 116 7.81 10.45 10.78
C ILE A 116 7.87 9.40 9.64
N PRO A 117 8.92 9.36 8.80
CA PRO A 117 8.98 8.37 7.72
C PRO A 117 8.94 6.93 8.22
N ARG A 118 9.61 6.64 9.34
CA ARG A 118 9.59 5.30 9.96
C ARG A 118 8.26 4.98 10.62
N ARG A 119 7.62 5.96 11.25
CA ARG A 119 6.31 5.79 11.88
C ARG A 119 5.25 5.45 10.83
N LEU A 120 5.24 6.18 9.73
CA LEU A 120 4.27 6.01 8.65
C LEU A 120 4.61 4.89 7.66
N GLY A 121 5.80 4.29 7.76
CA GLY A 121 6.25 3.27 6.81
C GLY A 121 6.57 3.83 5.42
N LEU A 122 6.90 5.12 5.32
CA LEU A 122 7.41 5.76 4.11
C LEU A 122 8.87 5.37 3.83
N GLY A 123 9.65 5.16 4.89
CA GLY A 123 11.04 4.77 4.77
C GLY A 123 11.74 4.54 6.12
N PRO A 124 12.94 3.93 6.10
CA PRO A 124 13.66 3.48 4.91
C PRO A 124 13.05 2.22 4.29
N LEU A 125 13.10 2.10 2.97
CA LEU A 125 12.56 0.97 2.20
C LEU A 125 13.50 -0.26 2.31
N ARG A 126 13.82 -0.72 3.51
CA ARG A 126 14.78 -1.82 3.71
C ARG A 126 14.08 -3.09 4.22
N PRO A 127 14.30 -4.25 3.58
CA PRO A 127 15.10 -4.47 2.35
C PRO A 127 14.39 -3.95 1.08
N PHE A 128 15.14 -3.23 0.24
CA PHE A 128 14.61 -2.54 -0.96
C PHE A 128 14.04 -3.52 -1.97
N GLY A 129 14.81 -4.54 -2.35
CA GLY A 129 14.36 -5.55 -3.32
C GLY A 129 13.09 -6.28 -2.88
N ARG A 130 12.93 -6.56 -1.59
CA ARG A 130 11.70 -7.14 -1.03
C ARG A 130 10.52 -6.18 -1.12
N THR A 131 10.72 -4.90 -0.78
CA THR A 131 9.64 -3.91 -0.78
C THR A 131 9.16 -3.67 -2.21
N ILE A 132 10.09 -3.46 -3.15
CA ILE A 132 9.78 -3.31 -4.57
C ILE A 132 9.18 -4.58 -5.16
N GLY A 133 9.77 -5.74 -4.87
CA GLY A 133 9.25 -7.03 -5.32
C GLY A 133 7.84 -7.32 -4.80
N MET A 134 7.55 -6.97 -3.55
CA MET A 134 6.20 -7.05 -3.00
C MET A 134 5.26 -6.04 -3.65
N SER A 135 5.67 -4.80 -3.88
CA SER A 135 4.87 -3.81 -4.60
C SER A 135 4.53 -4.27 -6.03
N ALA A 136 5.49 -4.84 -6.74
CA ALA A 136 5.27 -5.42 -8.07
C ALA A 136 4.34 -6.63 -8.01
N ALA A 137 4.55 -7.55 -7.06
CA ALA A 137 3.66 -8.69 -6.86
C ALA A 137 2.23 -8.26 -6.53
N THR A 138 2.06 -7.22 -5.70
CA THR A 138 0.73 -6.69 -5.36
C THR A 138 0.07 -5.98 -6.52
N LEU A 139 0.84 -5.27 -7.36
CA LEU A 139 0.30 -4.67 -8.58
C LEU A 139 -0.41 -5.72 -9.43
N PHE A 140 0.24 -6.85 -9.70
CA PHE A 140 -0.35 -7.92 -10.51
C PHE A 140 -1.44 -8.70 -9.76
N ALA A 141 -1.18 -9.10 -8.51
CA ALA A 141 -2.14 -9.90 -7.74
C ALA A 141 -3.46 -9.15 -7.54
N PHE A 142 -3.41 -7.87 -7.16
CA PHE A 142 -4.61 -7.06 -6.93
C PHE A 142 -5.23 -6.53 -8.22
N ALA A 143 -4.50 -6.49 -9.34
CA ALA A 143 -5.10 -6.25 -10.65
C ALA A 143 -5.89 -7.47 -11.16
N VAL A 144 -5.44 -8.70 -10.88
CA VAL A 144 -6.12 -9.93 -11.34
C VAL A 144 -7.37 -10.24 -10.52
N LEU A 145 -7.38 -9.92 -9.22
CA LEU A 145 -8.49 -10.25 -8.32
C LEU A 145 -9.86 -9.72 -8.79
N PRO A 146 -10.00 -8.47 -9.27
CA PRO A 146 -11.27 -8.00 -9.82
C PRO A 146 -11.75 -8.78 -11.04
N PHE A 147 -10.85 -9.12 -11.97
CA PHE A 147 -11.21 -9.95 -13.13
C PHE A 147 -11.69 -11.34 -12.70
N ALA A 148 -10.96 -11.99 -11.78
CA ALA A 148 -11.37 -13.27 -11.22
C ALA A 148 -12.75 -13.19 -10.53
N ALA A 149 -13.05 -12.08 -9.84
CA ALA A 149 -14.35 -11.88 -9.20
C ALA A 149 -15.49 -11.75 -10.21
N VAL A 150 -15.27 -11.10 -11.36
CA VAL A 150 -16.28 -11.00 -12.43
C VAL A 150 -16.59 -12.37 -13.02
N PHE A 151 -15.59 -13.20 -13.29
CA PHE A 151 -15.84 -14.57 -13.75
C PHE A 151 -16.52 -15.45 -12.70
N LEU A 152 -16.15 -15.29 -11.42
CA LEU A 152 -16.83 -15.99 -10.33
C LEU A 152 -18.28 -15.52 -10.18
N GLY A 153 -18.55 -14.22 -10.27
CA GLY A 153 -19.90 -13.67 -10.24
C GLY A 153 -20.79 -14.18 -11.36
N ALA A 154 -20.22 -14.32 -12.56
CA ALA A 154 -20.89 -14.94 -13.69
C ALA A 154 -21.18 -16.43 -13.46
N ALA A 155 -20.21 -17.18 -12.93
CA ALA A 155 -20.37 -18.58 -12.59
C ALA A 155 -21.42 -18.82 -11.49
N LEU A 156 -21.60 -17.86 -10.58
CA LEU A 156 -22.63 -17.86 -9.55
C LEU A 156 -24.00 -17.35 -10.06
N GLY A 157 -24.10 -16.93 -11.32
CA GLY A 157 -25.34 -16.39 -11.91
C GLY A 157 -25.74 -15.02 -11.38
N MET A 158 -24.82 -14.28 -10.74
CA MET A 158 -25.10 -12.96 -10.15
C MET A 158 -25.06 -11.84 -11.20
N ILE A 159 -24.19 -11.99 -12.20
CA ILE A 159 -24.00 -11.04 -13.31
C ILE A 159 -23.93 -11.81 -14.63
N GLN A 160 -24.26 -11.13 -15.71
CA GLN A 160 -24.13 -11.66 -17.07
C GLN A 160 -22.92 -11.03 -17.75
N LEU A 161 -22.09 -11.86 -18.38
CA LEU A 161 -20.98 -11.41 -19.21
C LEU A 161 -21.42 -11.37 -20.66
N ASP A 162 -20.83 -10.47 -21.43
CA ASP A 162 -20.96 -10.42 -22.88
C ASP A 162 -19.58 -10.31 -23.49
N LEU A 163 -18.98 -11.47 -23.79
CA LEU A 163 -17.63 -11.56 -24.35
C LEU A 163 -17.62 -11.63 -25.89
N GLU A 164 -18.79 -11.78 -26.51
CA GLU A 164 -18.94 -11.89 -27.96
C GLU A 164 -19.19 -10.53 -28.60
N HIS A 165 -20.16 -9.77 -28.07
CA HIS A 165 -20.55 -8.47 -28.60
C HIS A 165 -19.97 -7.30 -27.80
N LEU A 166 -19.53 -7.54 -26.55
CA LEU A 166 -18.99 -6.51 -25.66
C LEU A 166 -19.93 -5.31 -25.51
N SER A 167 -21.22 -5.56 -25.30
CA SER A 167 -22.29 -4.55 -25.27
C SER A 167 -22.03 -3.41 -24.27
N ALA A 168 -21.45 -3.68 -23.10
CA ALA A 168 -21.06 -2.63 -22.15
C ALA A 168 -19.95 -1.71 -22.71
N ALA A 169 -18.95 -2.29 -23.39
CA ALA A 169 -17.91 -1.51 -24.05
C ALA A 169 -18.45 -0.70 -25.24
N GLN A 170 -19.39 -1.27 -25.98
CA GLN A 170 -20.11 -0.55 -27.05
C GLN A 170 -20.89 0.64 -26.49
N ALA A 171 -21.63 0.45 -25.39
CA ALA A 171 -22.35 1.52 -24.72
C ALA A 171 -21.41 2.64 -24.24
N GLN A 172 -20.24 2.30 -23.72
CA GLN A 172 -19.24 3.29 -23.33
C GLN A 172 -18.70 4.10 -24.51
N LEU A 173 -18.43 3.46 -25.66
CA LEU A 173 -18.02 4.18 -26.87
C LEU A 173 -19.11 5.14 -27.37
N GLN A 174 -20.38 4.72 -27.32
CA GLN A 174 -21.50 5.59 -27.67
C GLN A 174 -21.60 6.82 -26.75
N GLN A 175 -21.32 6.65 -25.46
CA GLN A 175 -21.25 7.77 -24.51
C GLN A 175 -20.09 8.72 -24.82
N ILE A 176 -18.92 8.19 -25.14
CA ILE A 176 -17.76 9.00 -25.54
C ILE A 176 -18.08 9.81 -26.81
N GLU A 177 -18.68 9.18 -27.81
CA GLU A 177 -19.09 9.86 -29.05
C GLU A 177 -20.15 10.93 -28.81
N ALA A 178 -21.12 10.66 -27.93
CA ALA A 178 -22.14 11.64 -27.56
C ALA A 178 -21.54 12.90 -26.89
N GLN A 179 -20.43 12.76 -26.16
CA GLN A 179 -19.74 13.88 -25.49
C GLN A 179 -18.76 14.60 -26.42
N ALA A 180 -18.03 13.86 -27.26
CA ALA A 180 -16.97 14.40 -28.10
C ALA A 180 -17.46 14.83 -29.52
N GLY A 181 -18.68 14.44 -29.90
CA GLY A 181 -19.24 14.67 -31.23
C GLY A 181 -18.86 13.59 -32.26
N PRO A 182 -19.38 13.69 -33.50
CA PRO A 182 -19.15 12.70 -34.54
C PRO A 182 -17.66 12.44 -34.79
N GLY A 183 -17.25 11.18 -34.76
CA GLY A 183 -15.84 10.78 -34.93
C GLY A 183 -14.97 10.97 -33.68
N GLY A 184 -15.54 11.37 -32.54
CA GLY A 184 -14.82 11.55 -31.28
C GLY A 184 -14.19 10.28 -30.70
N THR A 185 -14.62 9.09 -31.14
CA THR A 185 -14.03 7.79 -30.78
C THR A 185 -12.86 7.40 -31.68
N ALA A 186 -12.54 8.20 -32.71
CA ALA A 186 -11.48 7.92 -33.68
C ALA A 186 -11.57 6.51 -34.32
N GLY A 187 -12.79 5.99 -34.50
CA GLY A 187 -13.01 4.66 -35.09
C GLY A 187 -12.66 3.49 -34.16
N MET A 188 -12.48 3.73 -32.86
CA MET A 188 -12.21 2.69 -31.87
C MET A 188 -13.37 1.69 -31.81
N THR A 189 -13.06 0.40 -31.95
CA THR A 189 -14.05 -0.68 -31.77
C THR A 189 -14.18 -1.09 -30.30
N PRO A 190 -15.26 -1.76 -29.87
CA PRO A 190 -15.39 -2.28 -28.51
C PRO A 190 -14.23 -3.21 -28.10
N GLN A 191 -13.73 -4.03 -29.04
CA GLN A 191 -12.58 -4.91 -28.80
C GLN A 191 -11.30 -4.11 -28.57
N MET A 192 -11.07 -3.06 -29.37
CA MET A 192 -9.92 -2.17 -29.18
C MET A 192 -10.01 -1.45 -27.83
N LEU A 193 -11.18 -0.95 -27.46
CA LEU A 193 -11.40 -0.32 -26.15
C LEU A 193 -11.07 -1.29 -25.01
N LEU A 194 -11.57 -2.53 -25.06
CA LEU A 194 -11.30 -3.54 -24.04
C LEU A 194 -9.80 -3.87 -23.97
N LEU A 195 -9.15 -4.14 -25.10
CA LEU A 195 -7.74 -4.49 -25.15
C LEU A 195 -6.85 -3.36 -24.62
N VAL A 196 -7.11 -2.11 -25.03
CA VAL A 196 -6.39 -0.94 -24.52
C VAL A 196 -6.65 -0.76 -23.02
N SER A 197 -7.89 -0.92 -22.57
CA SER A 197 -8.25 -0.76 -21.15
C SER A 197 -7.58 -1.81 -20.26
N ILE A 198 -7.49 -3.07 -20.72
CA ILE A 198 -6.76 -4.15 -20.03
C ILE A 198 -5.25 -3.87 -20.04
N ALA A 199 -4.68 -3.52 -21.20
CA ALA A 199 -3.25 -3.21 -21.33
C ALA A 199 -2.83 -2.00 -20.49
N ALA A 200 -3.75 -1.04 -20.29
CA ALA A 200 -3.54 0.15 -19.48
C ALA A 200 -3.67 -0.09 -17.97
N VAL A 201 -4.21 -1.24 -17.50
CA VAL A 201 -4.41 -1.50 -16.06
C VAL A 201 -3.15 -1.25 -15.22
N PRO A 202 -1.94 -1.73 -15.58
CA PRO A 202 -0.75 -1.45 -14.79
C PRO A 202 -0.41 0.03 -14.67
N ILE A 203 -0.58 0.80 -15.76
CA ILE A 203 -0.31 2.24 -15.77
C ILE A 203 -1.38 2.97 -14.95
N ASN A 204 -2.65 2.66 -15.17
CA ASN A 204 -3.78 3.22 -14.42
C ASN A 204 -3.69 2.90 -12.92
N ALA A 205 -3.19 1.72 -12.56
CA ALA A 205 -2.94 1.33 -11.18
C ALA A 205 -1.87 2.21 -10.51
N LEU A 206 -0.79 2.55 -11.23
CA LEU A 206 0.24 3.47 -10.74
C LEU A 206 -0.28 4.90 -10.60
N VAL A 207 -1.11 5.36 -11.55
CA VAL A 207 -1.79 6.67 -11.44
C VAL A 207 -2.75 6.67 -10.25
N SER A 208 -3.59 5.65 -10.13
CA SER A 208 -4.52 5.49 -9.02
C SER A 208 -3.82 5.30 -7.67
N SER A 209 -2.57 4.85 -7.67
CA SER A 209 -1.75 4.76 -6.46
C SER A 209 -1.47 6.14 -5.84
N ALA A 210 -1.46 7.21 -6.64
CA ALA A 210 -1.33 8.57 -6.09
C ALA A 210 -2.54 8.94 -5.22
N ALA A 211 -3.75 8.65 -5.69
CA ALA A 211 -4.96 8.87 -4.92
C ALA A 211 -5.03 7.92 -3.70
N ALA A 212 -4.74 6.63 -3.90
CA ALA A 212 -4.73 5.64 -2.83
C ALA A 212 -3.67 5.95 -1.75
N PHE A 213 -2.57 6.63 -2.09
CA PHE A 213 -1.59 7.09 -1.11
C PHE A 213 -2.21 8.00 -0.05
N GLY A 214 -3.13 8.90 -0.44
CA GLY A 214 -3.86 9.78 0.47
C GLY A 214 -4.62 9.01 1.56
N GLU A 215 -5.14 7.84 1.22
CA GLU A 215 -5.85 6.99 2.17
C GLU A 215 -4.91 6.10 2.97
N GLU A 216 -4.04 5.35 2.26
CA GLU A 216 -3.20 4.31 2.85
C GLU A 216 -2.19 4.86 3.84
N LEU A 217 -1.72 6.10 3.66
CA LEU A 217 -0.84 6.73 4.65
C LEU A 217 -1.54 6.95 5.99
N GLY A 218 -2.84 7.26 5.98
CA GLY A 218 -3.66 7.35 7.18
C GLY A 218 -4.00 5.97 7.74
N TRP A 219 -4.58 5.08 6.93
CA TRP A 219 -5.07 3.78 7.39
C TRP A 219 -3.95 2.81 7.75
N ARG A 220 -3.06 2.51 6.81
CA ARG A 220 -1.96 1.53 6.97
C ARG A 220 -0.71 2.19 7.53
N GLY A 221 -0.45 3.44 7.17
CA GLY A 221 0.68 4.19 7.68
C GLY A 221 0.53 4.55 9.15
N TRP A 222 -0.64 5.02 9.57
CA TRP A 222 -0.86 5.53 10.93
C TRP A 222 -1.81 4.66 11.78
N LEU A 223 -3.04 4.39 11.35
CA LEU A 223 -4.07 3.78 12.20
C LEU A 223 -3.74 2.33 12.59
N VAL A 224 -3.42 1.47 11.62
CA VAL A 224 -3.10 0.05 11.86
C VAL A 224 -1.96 -0.12 12.88
N PRO A 225 -0.79 0.55 12.74
CA PRO A 225 0.27 0.50 13.76
C PRO A 225 -0.18 0.96 15.15
N ASN A 226 -1.05 1.96 15.25
CA ASN A 226 -1.52 2.49 16.53
C ASN A 226 -2.58 1.60 17.21
N LEU A 227 -3.26 0.74 16.46
CA LEU A 227 -4.17 -0.28 16.98
C LEU A 227 -3.48 -1.62 17.27
N LEU A 228 -2.25 -1.83 16.77
CA LEU A 228 -1.52 -3.08 16.89
C LEU A 228 -1.33 -3.60 18.33
N PRO A 229 -1.26 -2.77 19.39
CA PRO A 229 -1.25 -3.24 20.77
C PRO A 229 -2.49 -4.04 21.19
N LEU A 230 -3.61 -3.96 20.46
CA LEU A 230 -4.79 -4.83 20.66
C LEU A 230 -4.59 -6.24 20.07
N GLY A 231 -3.49 -6.48 19.36
CA GLY A 231 -3.25 -7.66 18.56
C GLY A 231 -3.51 -7.42 17.07
N ARG A 232 -2.93 -8.30 16.24
CA ARG A 232 -2.96 -8.16 14.77
C ARG A 232 -4.39 -8.16 14.21
N TRP A 233 -5.21 -9.13 14.60
CA TRP A 233 -6.56 -9.26 14.07
C TRP A 233 -7.47 -8.10 14.50
N PRO A 234 -7.57 -7.72 15.78
CA PRO A 234 -8.35 -6.55 16.16
C PRO A 234 -7.90 -5.28 15.43
N ALA A 235 -6.59 -5.04 15.30
CA ALA A 235 -6.09 -3.87 14.57
C ALA A 235 -6.54 -3.83 13.11
N LEU A 236 -6.45 -4.95 12.40
CA LEU A 236 -6.84 -5.04 10.99
C LEU A 236 -8.36 -4.93 10.80
N LEU A 237 -9.14 -5.62 11.63
CA LEU A 237 -10.60 -5.62 11.53
C LEU A 237 -11.20 -4.26 11.89
N ILE A 238 -10.76 -3.66 13.00
CA ILE A 238 -11.20 -2.32 13.42
C ILE A 238 -10.83 -1.28 12.36
N SER A 239 -9.60 -1.33 11.82
CA SER A 239 -9.20 -0.43 10.75
C SER A 239 -10.06 -0.58 9.49
N GLY A 240 -10.42 -1.82 9.11
CA GLY A 240 -11.29 -2.08 7.97
C GLY A 240 -12.71 -1.53 8.16
N VAL A 241 -13.28 -1.68 9.36
CA VAL A 241 -14.60 -1.10 9.70
C VAL A 241 -14.56 0.43 9.69
N ILE A 242 -13.54 1.04 10.29
CA ILE A 242 -13.36 2.50 10.26
C ILE A 242 -13.24 2.98 8.81
N TRP A 243 -12.42 2.31 8.00
CA TRP A 243 -12.29 2.65 6.58
C TRP A 243 -13.61 2.53 5.82
N ALA A 244 -14.43 1.51 6.10
CA ALA A 244 -15.76 1.39 5.51
C ALA A 244 -16.68 2.56 5.87
N LEU A 245 -16.75 2.90 7.16
CA LEU A 245 -17.60 3.98 7.67
C LEU A 245 -17.17 5.37 7.17
N TRP A 246 -15.88 5.55 6.87
CA TRP A 246 -15.36 6.76 6.24
C TRP A 246 -16.00 7.05 4.88
N HIS A 247 -16.44 6.03 4.15
CA HIS A 247 -17.11 6.20 2.87
C HIS A 247 -18.55 6.72 2.97
N ALA A 248 -19.10 6.89 4.18
CA ALA A 248 -20.49 7.31 4.38
C ALA A 248 -20.94 8.54 3.57
N PRO A 249 -20.16 9.62 3.43
CA PRO A 249 -20.61 10.80 2.69
C PRO A 249 -20.95 10.54 1.22
N ILE A 250 -20.30 9.57 0.58
CA ILE A 250 -20.54 9.22 -0.83
C ILE A 250 -21.43 7.98 -0.97
N ILE A 251 -21.30 7.00 -0.07
CA ILE A 251 -22.13 5.78 -0.10
C ILE A 251 -23.60 6.14 0.14
N LEU A 252 -23.89 7.07 1.04
CA LEU A 252 -25.28 7.51 1.29
C LEU A 252 -25.86 8.35 0.13
N LEU A 253 -25.05 8.74 -0.85
CA LEU A 253 -25.52 9.28 -2.14
C LEU A 253 -25.75 8.20 -3.21
N GLY A 254 -25.59 6.92 -2.86
CA GLY A 254 -25.77 5.78 -3.76
C GLY A 254 -24.48 5.31 -4.44
N TYR A 255 -23.30 5.83 -4.05
CA TYR A 255 -22.04 5.46 -4.69
C TYR A 255 -21.75 3.97 -4.53
N ASN A 256 -21.22 3.34 -5.59
CA ASN A 256 -20.98 1.91 -5.73
C ASN A 256 -22.25 1.04 -5.68
N PHE A 257 -23.08 1.11 -4.65
CA PHE A 257 -24.13 0.11 -4.41
C PHE A 257 -25.54 0.57 -4.79
N GLY A 258 -25.75 1.83 -5.18
CA GLY A 258 -27.09 2.35 -5.51
C GLY A 258 -28.05 2.41 -4.32
N TYR A 259 -27.56 2.30 -3.08
CA TYR A 259 -28.33 2.44 -1.85
C TYR A 259 -27.95 3.72 -1.12
N SER A 260 -28.93 4.54 -0.78
CA SER A 260 -28.77 5.78 -0.01
C SER A 260 -29.02 5.61 1.50
N ASP A 261 -28.85 4.38 2.01
CA ASP A 261 -29.11 4.03 3.40
C ASP A 261 -28.06 3.07 3.98
N ALA A 262 -28.33 2.53 5.18
CA ALA A 262 -27.43 1.66 5.90
C ALA A 262 -27.03 0.38 5.15
N ARG A 263 -27.80 -0.06 4.13
CA ARG A 263 -27.45 -1.23 3.30
C ARG A 263 -26.17 -0.97 2.52
N GLY A 264 -26.03 0.21 1.91
CA GLY A 264 -24.81 0.61 1.20
C GLY A 264 -23.59 0.57 2.12
N LEU A 265 -23.74 1.06 3.36
CA LEU A 265 -22.67 1.01 4.37
C LEU A 265 -22.33 -0.41 4.80
N ALA A 266 -23.33 -1.28 4.99
CA ALA A 266 -23.12 -2.68 5.33
C ALA A 266 -22.36 -3.43 4.22
N LEU A 267 -22.70 -3.18 2.95
CA LEU A 267 -21.98 -3.72 1.80
C LEU A 267 -20.54 -3.16 1.74
N MET A 268 -20.37 -1.87 2.03
CA MET A 268 -19.03 -1.29 2.09
C MET A 268 -18.16 -1.89 3.20
N ILE A 269 -18.75 -2.24 4.35
CA ILE A 269 -18.04 -2.99 5.41
C ILE A 269 -17.60 -4.36 4.89
N GLY A 270 -18.50 -5.08 4.20
CA GLY A 270 -18.20 -6.37 3.59
C GLY A 270 -17.02 -6.31 2.61
N PHE A 271 -16.86 -5.20 1.89
CA PHE A 271 -15.73 -4.97 0.97
C PHE A 271 -14.46 -4.50 1.69
N CYS A 272 -14.56 -3.44 2.49
CA CYS A 272 -13.40 -2.78 3.10
C CYS A 272 -12.74 -3.61 4.20
N VAL A 273 -13.44 -4.50 4.90
CA VAL A 273 -12.83 -5.35 5.94
C VAL A 273 -11.84 -6.37 5.35
N PRO A 274 -12.21 -7.25 4.42
CA PRO A 274 -11.27 -8.22 3.85
C PRO A 274 -10.14 -7.55 3.05
N LEU A 275 -10.44 -6.52 2.25
CA LEU A 275 -9.41 -5.73 1.58
C LEU A 275 -8.51 -5.00 2.60
N GLY A 276 -9.14 -4.48 3.65
CA GLY A 276 -8.56 -4.00 4.92
C GLY A 276 -7.43 -4.87 5.44
N VAL A 277 -7.78 -6.13 5.69
CA VAL A 277 -6.89 -7.17 6.20
C VAL A 277 -5.74 -7.44 5.24
N LEU A 278 -5.99 -7.57 3.93
CA LEU A 278 -4.94 -7.86 2.95
C LEU A 278 -3.92 -6.72 2.84
N LEU A 279 -4.38 -5.48 2.71
CA LEU A 279 -3.52 -4.29 2.64
C LEU A 279 -2.79 -4.03 3.97
N GLY A 280 -3.48 -4.23 5.10
CA GLY A 280 -2.86 -4.15 6.42
C GLY A 280 -1.83 -5.26 6.66
N TRP A 281 -2.05 -6.48 6.16
CA TRP A 281 -1.06 -7.55 6.19
C TRP A 281 0.19 -7.16 5.39
N LEU A 282 0.05 -6.57 4.20
CA LEU A 282 1.20 -6.07 3.42
C LEU A 282 2.01 -5.05 4.22
N ARG A 283 1.34 -4.11 4.88
CA ARG A 283 1.97 -3.13 5.77
C ARG A 283 2.74 -3.77 6.92
N LEU A 284 2.17 -4.78 7.57
CA LEU A 284 2.81 -5.49 8.67
C LEU A 284 3.93 -6.43 8.21
N ARG A 285 3.84 -6.96 6.98
CA ARG A 285 4.79 -7.92 6.40
C ARG A 285 6.02 -7.25 5.80
N THR A 286 5.88 -6.01 5.34
CA THR A 286 6.95 -5.26 4.68
C THR A 286 7.46 -4.07 5.48
N ALA A 287 6.76 -3.71 6.57
CA ALA A 287 6.96 -2.47 7.31
C ALA A 287 6.85 -1.19 6.46
N SER A 288 6.29 -1.30 5.25
CA SER A 288 6.21 -0.25 4.24
C SER A 288 4.75 -0.05 3.85
N VAL A 289 4.37 1.19 3.57
CA VAL A 289 3.03 1.51 3.08
C VAL A 289 2.90 1.26 1.57
N TRP A 290 4.01 1.29 0.82
CA TRP A 290 3.99 1.26 -0.64
C TRP A 290 3.35 0.02 -1.27
N PRO A 291 3.54 -1.22 -0.77
CA PRO A 291 2.83 -2.37 -1.33
C PRO A 291 1.31 -2.27 -1.14
N ALA A 292 0.85 -1.67 -0.03
CA ALA A 292 -0.58 -1.43 0.19
C ALA A 292 -1.11 -0.32 -0.74
N VAL A 293 -0.36 0.75 -0.92
CA VAL A 293 -0.68 1.85 -1.87
C VAL A 293 -0.85 1.30 -3.29
N VAL A 294 0.12 0.51 -3.76
CA VAL A 294 0.09 -0.06 -5.10
C VAL A 294 -1.02 -1.10 -5.25
N GLY A 295 -1.21 -1.97 -4.24
CA GLY A 295 -2.31 -2.93 -4.25
C GLY A 295 -3.70 -2.27 -4.29
N HIS A 296 -3.90 -1.21 -3.51
CA HIS A 296 -5.14 -0.43 -3.53
C HIS A 296 -5.34 0.28 -4.88
N GLY A 297 -4.31 0.93 -5.42
CA GLY A 297 -4.37 1.54 -6.75
C GLY A 297 -4.70 0.52 -7.86
N ALA A 298 -4.16 -0.69 -7.76
CA ALA A 298 -4.44 -1.79 -8.70
C ALA A 298 -5.89 -2.26 -8.64
N VAL A 299 -6.48 -2.39 -7.44
CA VAL A 299 -7.91 -2.69 -7.29
C VAL A 299 -8.78 -1.63 -7.96
N ASN A 300 -8.50 -0.35 -7.70
CA ASN A 300 -9.31 0.75 -8.23
C ASN A 300 -9.25 0.78 -9.77
N ALA A 301 -8.06 0.62 -10.35
CA ALA A 301 -7.88 0.57 -11.79
C ALA A 301 -8.56 -0.64 -12.43
N ALA A 302 -8.35 -1.84 -11.89
CA ALA A 302 -8.88 -3.07 -12.48
C ALA A 302 -10.40 -3.18 -12.33
N THR A 303 -10.98 -2.77 -11.19
CA THR A 303 -12.43 -2.86 -10.95
C THR A 303 -13.22 -2.08 -12.00
N GLY A 304 -12.79 -0.87 -12.34
CA GLY A 304 -13.43 -0.09 -13.41
C GLY A 304 -13.35 -0.78 -14.77
N THR A 305 -12.17 -1.31 -15.14
CA THR A 305 -11.97 -2.02 -16.41
C THR A 305 -12.86 -3.26 -16.54
N THR A 306 -13.12 -3.97 -15.44
CA THR A 306 -13.93 -5.20 -15.49
C THR A 306 -15.39 -4.98 -15.88
N LEU A 307 -15.91 -3.77 -15.74
CA LEU A 307 -17.29 -3.43 -16.14
C LEU A 307 -17.49 -3.57 -17.66
N LEU A 308 -16.43 -3.43 -18.46
CA LEU A 308 -16.45 -3.61 -19.91
C LEU A 308 -16.78 -5.05 -20.35
N LEU A 309 -16.62 -6.03 -19.45
CA LEU A 309 -16.87 -7.45 -19.72
C LEU A 309 -18.32 -7.86 -19.49
N LEU A 310 -19.11 -7.00 -18.84
CA LEU A 310 -20.51 -7.28 -18.51
C LEU A 310 -21.42 -7.10 -19.72
N HIS A 311 -22.56 -7.77 -19.70
CA HIS A 311 -23.69 -7.39 -20.55
C HIS A 311 -24.16 -5.98 -20.16
N VAL A 312 -24.58 -5.17 -21.13
CA VAL A 312 -24.96 -3.76 -20.88
C VAL A 312 -26.02 -3.61 -19.80
N ASP A 313 -27.05 -4.47 -19.77
CA ASP A 313 -28.10 -4.43 -18.75
C ASP A 313 -27.53 -4.65 -17.34
N ALA A 314 -26.62 -5.62 -17.19
CA ALA A 314 -25.95 -5.90 -15.92
C ALA A 314 -24.98 -4.78 -15.52
N ALA A 315 -24.37 -4.08 -16.50
CA ALA A 315 -23.49 -2.95 -16.24
C ALA A 315 -24.25 -1.68 -15.83
N GLN A 316 -25.48 -1.49 -16.34
CA GLN A 316 -26.34 -0.35 -16.03
C GLN A 316 -27.09 -0.50 -14.70
N ASP A 317 -27.38 -1.74 -14.28
CA ASP A 317 -27.86 -2.02 -12.94
C ASP A 317 -26.71 -1.98 -11.92
N VAL A 318 -26.52 -0.81 -11.30
CA VAL A 318 -25.47 -0.58 -10.29
C VAL A 318 -25.55 -1.58 -9.12
N GLN A 319 -26.75 -1.99 -8.70
CA GLN A 319 -26.90 -2.92 -7.59
C GLN A 319 -26.44 -4.33 -8.01
N GLN A 320 -26.89 -4.80 -9.17
CA GLN A 320 -26.49 -6.09 -9.71
C GLN A 320 -24.98 -6.13 -10.01
N ALA A 321 -24.46 -5.12 -10.71
CA ALA A 321 -23.03 -4.98 -11.01
C ALA A 321 -22.21 -5.04 -9.72
N SER A 322 -22.56 -4.27 -8.70
CA SER A 322 -21.75 -4.21 -7.49
C SER A 322 -21.83 -5.47 -6.64
N LEU A 323 -23.02 -6.08 -6.51
CA LEU A 323 -23.17 -7.32 -5.74
C LEU A 323 -22.50 -8.52 -6.42
N GLY A 324 -22.48 -8.56 -7.75
CA GLY A 324 -21.93 -9.67 -8.54
C GLY A 324 -20.50 -9.46 -9.06
N THR A 325 -19.79 -8.40 -8.67
CA THR A 325 -18.39 -8.17 -9.08
C THR A 325 -17.45 -8.13 -7.87
N PHE A 326 -16.28 -7.49 -8.00
CA PHE A 326 -15.27 -7.41 -6.96
C PHE A 326 -15.73 -6.64 -5.70
N LEU A 327 -16.66 -5.70 -5.84
CA LEU A 327 -17.21 -4.95 -4.71
C LEU A 327 -18.12 -5.80 -3.82
N GLY A 328 -18.71 -6.87 -4.37
CA GLY A 328 -19.71 -7.70 -3.71
C GLY A 328 -19.24 -9.11 -3.40
N MET A 329 -20.18 -10.04 -3.36
CA MET A 329 -19.97 -11.40 -2.85
C MET A 329 -18.80 -12.14 -3.53
N PRO A 330 -18.63 -12.11 -4.86
CA PRO A 330 -17.51 -12.80 -5.50
C PRO A 330 -16.15 -12.24 -5.06
N GLY A 331 -16.02 -10.92 -4.95
CA GLY A 331 -14.80 -10.30 -4.43
C GLY A 331 -14.55 -10.65 -2.97
N TRP A 332 -15.58 -10.66 -2.13
CA TRP A 332 -15.46 -11.02 -0.71
C TRP A 332 -14.98 -12.46 -0.54
N ILE A 333 -15.55 -13.40 -1.30
CA ILE A 333 -15.16 -14.81 -1.31
C ILE A 333 -13.69 -14.95 -1.70
N LEU A 334 -13.27 -14.30 -2.80
CA LEU A 334 -11.88 -14.39 -3.26
C LEU A 334 -10.90 -13.77 -2.26
N MET A 335 -11.20 -12.58 -1.73
CA MET A 335 -10.35 -11.95 -0.73
C MET A 335 -10.28 -12.79 0.56
N ALA A 336 -11.40 -13.36 1.02
CA ALA A 336 -11.42 -14.25 2.17
C ALA A 336 -10.58 -15.52 1.90
N ALA A 337 -10.68 -16.11 0.72
CA ALA A 337 -9.85 -17.24 0.32
C ALA A 337 -8.36 -16.90 0.33
N VAL A 338 -7.97 -15.72 -0.18
CA VAL A 338 -6.58 -15.23 -0.13
C VAL A 338 -6.14 -15.01 1.32
N VAL A 339 -6.98 -14.41 2.17
CA VAL A 339 -6.68 -14.24 3.61
C VAL A 339 -6.45 -15.61 4.26
N LEU A 340 -7.34 -16.58 4.05
CA LEU A 340 -7.24 -17.93 4.59
C LEU A 340 -5.96 -18.64 4.11
N LEU A 341 -5.60 -18.48 2.84
CA LEU A 341 -4.35 -19.02 2.29
C LEU A 341 -3.12 -18.40 2.98
N ILE A 342 -3.09 -17.07 3.15
CA ILE A 342 -2.00 -16.37 3.87
C ILE A 342 -1.90 -16.86 5.33
N VAL A 343 -3.03 -17.12 5.99
CA VAL A 343 -3.09 -17.68 7.34
C VAL A 343 -2.55 -19.11 7.38
N ALA A 344 -3.01 -19.98 6.47
CA ALA A 344 -2.59 -21.38 6.38
C ALA A 344 -1.07 -21.50 6.10
N LEU A 345 -0.53 -20.60 5.27
CA LEU A 345 0.90 -20.50 4.99
C LEU A 345 1.73 -19.88 6.13
N GLY A 346 1.11 -19.62 7.28
CA GLY A 346 1.74 -19.05 8.48
C GLY A 346 2.28 -17.63 8.29
N GLN A 347 1.88 -16.93 7.22
CA GLN A 347 2.48 -15.63 6.87
C GLN A 347 2.04 -14.50 7.81
N PHE A 348 0.93 -14.68 8.53
CA PHE A 348 0.53 -13.78 9.62
C PHE A 348 1.38 -13.93 10.89
N ARG A 349 2.13 -15.03 11.06
CA ARG A 349 3.00 -15.24 12.24
C ARG A 349 4.32 -14.50 12.11
N LYS A 350 4.79 -14.30 10.88
CA LYS A 350 6.06 -13.64 10.54
C LYS A 350 5.94 -12.12 10.75
N GLN A 351 6.74 -11.56 11.65
CA GLN A 351 6.87 -10.10 11.76
C GLN A 351 7.79 -9.56 10.67
N ALA A 352 7.55 -8.34 10.19
CA ALA A 352 8.55 -7.62 9.41
C ALA A 352 9.72 -7.26 10.33
N GLU A 353 10.91 -7.73 9.99
CA GLU A 353 12.17 -7.19 10.50
C GLU A 353 12.74 -6.28 9.40
N PRO A 354 12.56 -4.95 9.47
CA PRO A 354 13.22 -4.06 8.52
C PRO A 354 14.73 -4.16 8.73
N GLY A 355 15.47 -4.44 7.65
CA GLY A 355 16.92 -4.34 7.67
C GLY A 355 17.72 -5.49 7.05
N VAL A 356 17.12 -6.62 6.66
CA VAL A 356 17.88 -7.78 6.17
C VAL A 356 17.76 -7.96 4.65
N SER A 357 18.81 -7.61 3.89
CA SER A 357 19.09 -8.34 2.66
C SER A 357 19.75 -9.66 3.07
N TRP A 358 19.11 -10.79 2.81
CA TRP A 358 19.77 -12.08 2.92
C TRP A 358 20.86 -12.13 1.83
N LYS A 359 22.13 -12.21 2.23
CA LYS A 359 23.17 -12.78 1.37
C LYS A 359 23.36 -14.22 1.84
N PRO A 360 23.25 -15.24 0.97
CA PRO A 360 23.87 -16.51 1.28
C PRO A 360 25.38 -16.26 1.31
N GLY A 361 25.96 -16.24 2.51
CA GLY A 361 27.40 -16.34 2.66
C GLY A 361 27.77 -17.80 2.50
N HIS A 362 28.53 -18.09 1.45
CA HIS A 362 29.36 -19.27 1.22
C HIS A 362 29.32 -20.34 2.31
N GLU A 363 28.74 -21.49 1.95
CA GLU A 363 29.11 -22.77 2.56
C GLU A 363 30.64 -22.89 2.48
N ALA A 364 31.26 -23.05 3.65
CA ALA A 364 32.64 -23.49 3.81
C ALA A 364 32.62 -24.96 4.20
#